data_AF-A0A6G7Z054-F1
#
_entry.id   AF-A0A6G7Z054-F1
#
_cell.length_a   1.000
_cell.length_b   1.000
_cell.length_c   1.000
_cell.angle_alpha   90.00
_cell.angle_beta   90.00
_cell.angle_gamma   90.00
#
_symmetry.space_group_name_H-M   'P 1'
#
loop_
_entity.id
_entity.type
_entity.pdbx_description
1 polymer ?
#
loop_
_entity_poly.entity_id
_entity_poly.type
_entity_poly.pdbx_seq_one_letter_code
_entity_poly.pdbx_strand_id
1 'polypeptide(L)'
;MKRKVLSVGLGLALAGFGAFGLTACSNDDAPAGGGSSSSAPVTAETDVAADLQTARDTVLEALKDDDWAQVMLASDVEGPTVKYGLMVMPFHPTDAAARVTGTVNIDGGKFVIEAESAATGETWQIDQDGAITQAKK
;
A
#
# COMPACT_ATOMS: atom_id res chain seq x y z
N MET A 1 2.12 3.90 -46.20
CA MET A 1 3.29 4.78 -46.42
C MET A 1 4.39 4.39 -45.44
N LYS A 2 5.68 4.58 -45.78
CA LYS A 2 6.82 4.11 -44.99
C LYS A 2 7.39 5.26 -44.13
N ARG A 3 7.64 5.06 -42.84
CA ARG A 3 8.52 5.92 -42.04
C ARG A 3 9.67 5.08 -41.50
N LYS A 4 10.89 5.41 -41.94
CA LYS A 4 12.17 4.87 -41.46
C LYS A 4 12.82 5.90 -40.53
N VAL A 5 13.36 5.46 -39.40
CA VAL A 5 14.55 6.00 -38.71
C VAL A 5 15.01 4.89 -37.75
N LEU A 6 16.06 4.11 -38.04
CA LEU A 6 17.51 4.39 -37.96
C LEU A 6 18.03 4.74 -36.54
N SER A 7 18.37 3.70 -35.78
CA SER A 7 19.69 3.38 -35.18
C SER A 7 20.64 4.47 -34.61
N VAL A 8 21.51 3.99 -33.70
CA VAL A 8 22.73 4.60 -33.09
C VAL A 8 22.46 5.28 -31.72
N GLY A 9 23.26 5.06 -30.67
CA GLY A 9 24.59 4.43 -30.65
C GLY A 9 25.02 3.78 -29.32
N LEU A 10 26.05 2.95 -29.44
CA LEU A 10 26.79 2.29 -28.38
C LEU A 10 27.82 3.27 -27.78
N GLY A 11 27.86 3.38 -26.45
CA GLY A 11 28.83 4.22 -25.74
C GLY A 11 29.44 3.48 -24.55
N LEU A 12 30.54 2.77 -24.78
CA LEU A 12 31.36 2.17 -23.73
C LEU A 12 32.61 3.03 -23.51
N ALA A 13 32.81 3.55 -22.31
CA ALA A 13 34.03 4.27 -21.94
C ALA A 13 34.48 3.87 -20.52
N LEU A 14 35.60 3.15 -20.44
CA LEU A 14 36.31 2.87 -19.18
C LEU A 14 37.40 3.92 -18.95
N ALA A 15 37.41 4.52 -17.77
CA ALA A 15 38.58 5.09 -17.09
C ALA A 15 38.20 5.28 -15.60
N GLY A 16 39.06 5.08 -14.60
CA GLY A 16 40.45 4.63 -14.63
C GLY A 16 41.24 5.17 -13.44
N PHE A 17 41.44 4.33 -12.42
CA PHE A 17 42.45 4.43 -11.33
C PHE A 17 42.56 5.72 -10.49
N GLY A 18 42.36 5.58 -9.17
CA GLY A 18 42.78 6.55 -8.16
C GLY A 18 42.68 5.96 -6.74
N ALA A 19 43.80 5.75 -6.05
CA ALA A 19 43.84 5.08 -4.74
C ALA A 19 44.74 5.82 -3.73
N PHE A 20 44.09 6.56 -2.83
CA PHE A 20 44.53 7.14 -1.54
C PHE A 20 43.21 7.56 -0.85
N GLY A 21 42.93 7.43 0.46
CA GLY A 21 43.57 6.77 1.61
C GLY A 21 42.59 6.93 2.80
N LEU A 22 42.41 5.90 3.64
CA LEU A 22 41.29 5.76 4.59
C LEU A 22 41.23 6.83 5.71
N THR A 23 40.03 7.33 6.08
CA THR A 23 39.23 6.78 7.21
C THR A 23 38.01 7.64 7.62
N ALA A 24 36.91 6.98 8.05
CA ALA A 24 35.77 7.42 8.90
C ALA A 24 35.07 8.79 8.66
N CYS A 25 33.74 8.93 8.57
CA CYS A 25 32.60 7.99 8.68
C CYS A 25 31.73 8.09 7.42
N SER A 26 31.18 6.97 6.94
CA SER A 26 30.69 6.86 5.55
C SER A 26 29.35 7.56 5.28
N ASN A 27 29.42 8.72 4.64
CA ASN A 27 28.32 9.48 4.02
C ASN A 27 28.93 10.50 3.04
N ASP A 28 28.44 10.75 1.83
CA ASP A 28 27.55 10.01 0.91
C ASP A 28 27.59 10.76 -0.45
N ASP A 29 27.35 10.12 -1.61
CA ASP A 29 27.13 10.88 -2.86
C ASP A 29 26.44 10.10 -4.02
N ALA A 30 25.74 10.85 -4.87
CA ALA A 30 24.69 10.35 -5.77
C ALA A 30 25.18 9.83 -7.15
N PRO A 31 24.25 9.23 -7.93
CA PRO A 31 23.97 9.86 -9.23
C PRO A 31 22.49 10.19 -9.42
N ALA A 32 22.21 11.41 -9.89
CA ALA A 32 20.86 11.84 -10.22
C ALA A 32 20.30 11.07 -11.43
N GLY A 33 19.24 10.27 -11.21
CA GLY A 33 18.57 9.53 -12.27
C GLY A 33 17.15 9.13 -11.90
N GLY A 34 16.17 9.80 -12.51
CA GLY A 34 14.76 9.39 -12.47
C GLY A 34 14.08 9.59 -11.13
N GLY A 35 13.47 10.76 -10.92
CA GLY A 35 12.59 11.03 -9.78
C GLY A 35 11.28 10.23 -9.85
N SER A 36 11.33 8.94 -9.57
CA SER A 36 10.23 8.21 -8.97
C SER A 36 10.36 8.36 -7.47
N SER A 37 9.84 9.46 -6.93
CA SER A 37 9.40 9.49 -5.54
C SER A 37 8.27 8.48 -5.41
N SER A 38 8.63 7.21 -5.20
CA SER A 38 7.71 6.25 -4.61
C SER A 38 7.51 6.71 -3.18
N SER A 39 6.57 7.64 -3.00
CA SER A 39 6.14 8.11 -1.70
C SER A 39 5.65 6.89 -0.93
N ALA A 40 6.51 6.31 -0.09
CA ALA A 40 6.07 5.36 0.90
C ALA A 40 4.92 6.04 1.67
N PRO A 41 3.76 5.39 1.82
CA PRO A 41 2.66 5.99 2.56
C PRO A 41 3.20 6.38 3.93
N VAL A 42 2.90 7.61 4.35
CA VAL A 42 3.26 8.07 5.69
C VAL A 42 2.39 7.27 6.65
N THR A 43 2.92 6.14 7.11
CA THR A 43 2.29 5.30 8.11
C THR A 43 2.24 6.12 9.39
N ALA A 44 1.06 6.63 9.74
CA ALA A 44 0.87 7.22 11.06
C ALA A 44 1.25 6.16 12.10
N GLU A 45 2.00 6.54 13.13
CA GLU A 45 2.43 5.65 14.20
C GLU A 45 1.24 5.34 15.12
N THR A 46 0.36 4.43 14.68
CA THR A 46 -0.78 3.89 15.41
C THR A 46 -0.70 2.38 15.52
N ASP A 47 -1.17 1.84 16.65
CA ASP A 47 -1.25 0.42 16.96
C ASP A 47 -2.13 -0.38 15.99
N VAL A 48 -3.17 0.25 15.42
CA VAL A 48 -4.05 -0.39 14.43
C VAL A 48 -3.55 -0.31 12.98
N ALA A 49 -2.34 0.22 12.74
CA ALA A 49 -1.82 0.42 11.37
C ALA A 49 -1.71 -0.90 10.57
N ALA A 50 -1.30 -2.00 11.22
CA ALA A 50 -1.18 -3.31 10.58
C ALA A 50 -2.54 -3.92 10.21
N ASP A 51 -3.55 -3.73 11.05
CA ASP A 51 -4.93 -4.16 10.78
C ASP A 51 -5.55 -3.39 9.62
N LEU A 52 -5.35 -2.06 9.60
CA LEU A 52 -5.77 -1.19 8.49
C LEU A 52 -5.11 -1.57 7.16
N GLN A 53 -3.79 -1.79 7.16
CA GLN A 53 -3.05 -2.23 5.96
C GLN A 53 -3.52 -3.59 5.47
N THR A 54 -3.67 -4.56 6.36
CA THR A 54 -4.15 -5.91 6.02
C THR A 54 -5.58 -5.87 5.45
N ALA A 55 -6.47 -5.11 6.08
CA ALA A 55 -7.84 -4.92 5.60
C ALA A 55 -7.89 -4.27 4.21
N ARG A 56 -7.06 -3.23 3.99
CA ARG A 56 -6.92 -2.55 2.69
C ARG A 56 -6.47 -3.53 1.62
N ASP A 57 -5.39 -4.27 1.87
CA ASP A 57 -4.79 -5.16 0.89
C ASP A 57 -5.75 -6.31 0.54
N THR A 58 -6.52 -6.81 1.52
CA THR A 58 -7.62 -7.75 1.30
C THR A 58 -8.74 -7.18 0.41
N VAL A 59 -9.13 -5.91 0.57
CA VAL A 59 -10.11 -5.26 -0.34
C VAL A 59 -9.53 -5.06 -1.75
N LEU A 60 -8.25 -4.69 -1.86
CA LEU A 60 -7.57 -4.56 -3.15
C LEU A 60 -7.39 -5.90 -3.86
N GLU A 61 -7.23 -7.01 -3.13
CA GLU A 61 -7.22 -8.35 -3.72
C GLU A 61 -8.59 -8.70 -4.33
N ALA A 62 -9.68 -8.47 -3.61
CA ALA A 62 -11.03 -8.67 -4.12
C ALA A 62 -11.32 -7.88 -5.41
N LEU A 63 -10.80 -6.65 -5.49
CA LEU A 63 -10.94 -5.76 -6.64
C LEU A 63 -10.03 -6.09 -7.85
N LYS A 64 -9.17 -7.11 -7.76
CA LYS A 64 -8.45 -7.64 -8.93
C LYS A 64 -9.32 -8.57 -9.79
N ASP A 65 -10.31 -9.21 -9.17
CA ASP A 65 -11.15 -10.21 -9.83
C ASP A 65 -12.40 -9.60 -10.49
N ASP A 66 -13.05 -8.63 -9.85
CA ASP A 66 -14.25 -7.94 -10.37
C ASP A 66 -14.47 -6.56 -9.72
N ASP A 67 -15.28 -5.71 -10.35
CA ASP A 67 -15.66 -4.37 -9.86
C ASP A 67 -16.76 -4.46 -8.78
N TRP A 68 -16.38 -4.84 -7.56
CA TRP A 68 -17.28 -4.93 -6.42
C TRP A 68 -17.70 -3.56 -5.89
N ALA A 69 -19.02 -3.32 -5.77
CA ALA A 69 -19.56 -2.15 -5.07
C ALA A 69 -19.39 -2.24 -3.54
N GLN A 70 -19.27 -3.46 -2.99
CA GLN A 70 -19.06 -3.74 -1.58
C GLN A 70 -18.22 -5.00 -1.39
N VAL A 71 -17.32 -4.97 -0.40
CA VAL A 71 -16.57 -6.14 0.07
C VAL A 71 -16.80 -6.30 1.58
N MET A 72 -17.18 -7.50 2.01
CA MET A 72 -17.34 -7.84 3.42
C MET A 72 -16.06 -8.51 3.95
N LEU A 73 -15.49 -7.94 5.01
CA LEU A 73 -14.36 -8.49 5.73
C LEU A 73 -14.89 -9.33 6.89
N ALA A 74 -14.61 -10.64 6.88
CA ALA A 74 -15.19 -11.57 7.83
C ALA A 74 -14.18 -12.61 8.33
N SER A 75 -14.27 -12.98 9.60
CA SER A 75 -13.42 -13.97 10.28
C SER A 75 -14.03 -15.38 10.33
N ASP A 76 -15.23 -15.57 9.79
CA ASP A 76 -15.95 -16.86 9.72
C ASP A 76 -15.75 -17.60 8.38
N VAL A 77 -14.88 -17.09 7.50
CA VAL A 77 -14.58 -17.68 6.19
C VAL A 77 -13.11 -18.04 6.07
N GLU A 78 -12.82 -19.23 5.56
CA GLU A 78 -11.44 -19.73 5.38
C GLU A 78 -10.76 -19.17 4.12
N GLY A 79 -11.51 -18.51 3.22
CA GLY A 79 -11.02 -17.98 1.96
C GLY A 79 -12.05 -17.09 1.25
N PRO A 80 -11.65 -16.40 0.16
CA PRO A 80 -12.53 -15.57 -0.66
C PRO A 80 -13.76 -16.33 -1.14
N THR A 81 -14.95 -15.73 -0.99
CA THR A 81 -16.22 -16.37 -1.39
C THR A 81 -17.29 -15.33 -1.70
N VAL A 82 -18.26 -15.67 -2.54
CA VAL A 82 -19.39 -14.79 -2.88
C VAL A 82 -20.66 -15.32 -2.21
N LYS A 83 -21.21 -14.57 -1.26
CA LYS A 83 -22.47 -14.89 -0.57
C LYS A 83 -23.54 -13.88 -1.00
N TYR A 84 -24.64 -14.35 -1.60
CA TYR A 84 -25.76 -13.51 -2.07
C TYR A 84 -25.39 -12.38 -3.06
N GLY A 85 -24.30 -12.55 -3.83
CA GLY A 85 -23.79 -11.51 -4.74
C GLY A 85 -22.90 -10.46 -4.07
N LEU A 86 -22.56 -10.64 -2.78
CA LEU A 86 -21.57 -9.85 -2.05
C LEU A 86 -20.26 -10.63 -1.96
N MET A 87 -19.14 -10.01 -2.30
CA MET A 87 -17.81 -10.58 -2.07
C MET A 87 -17.49 -10.57 -0.58
N VAL A 88 -17.02 -11.70 -0.07
CA VAL A 88 -16.66 -11.91 1.33
C VAL A 88 -15.23 -12.42 1.39
N MET A 89 -14.38 -11.66 2.07
CA MET A 89 -12.95 -11.95 2.18
C MET A 89 -12.58 -12.31 3.62
N PRO A 90 -11.63 -13.24 3.81
CA PRO A 90 -11.11 -13.58 5.13
C PRO A 90 -10.35 -12.38 5.71
N PHE A 91 -10.72 -11.98 6.93
CA PHE A 91 -10.00 -10.97 7.69
C PHE A 91 -10.12 -11.22 9.19
N HIS A 92 -8.98 -11.19 9.88
CA HIS A 92 -8.89 -11.33 11.32
C HIS A 92 -8.09 -10.12 11.85
N PRO A 93 -8.75 -9.15 12.53
CA PRO A 93 -8.02 -8.09 13.20
C PRO A 93 -7.22 -8.64 14.37
N THR A 94 -6.12 -7.98 14.71
CA THR A 94 -5.34 -8.23 15.93
C THR A 94 -6.03 -7.64 17.16
N ASP A 95 -5.54 -8.03 18.35
CA ASP A 95 -6.00 -7.48 19.64
C ASP A 95 -5.72 -5.96 19.80
N ALA A 96 -4.98 -5.33 18.88
CA ALA A 96 -4.79 -3.88 18.85
C ALA A 96 -6.06 -3.13 18.42
N ALA A 97 -6.92 -3.75 17.60
CA ALA A 97 -8.16 -3.14 17.14
C ALA A 97 -9.37 -3.63 17.95
N ALA A 98 -10.04 -2.72 18.67
CA ALA A 98 -11.34 -2.98 19.28
C ALA A 98 -12.44 -3.22 18.24
N ARG A 99 -12.28 -2.62 17.05
CA ARG A 99 -13.19 -2.75 15.92
C ARG A 99 -12.47 -2.43 14.61
N VAL A 100 -12.86 -3.08 13.52
CA VAL A 100 -12.52 -2.71 12.13
C VAL A 100 -13.81 -2.67 11.29
N THR A 101 -13.84 -1.88 10.22
CA THR A 101 -14.95 -1.83 9.26
C THR A 101 -15.17 -3.20 8.59
N GLY A 102 -16.23 -3.91 8.98
CA GLY A 102 -16.58 -5.24 8.43
C GLY A 102 -17.25 -5.22 7.06
N THR A 103 -17.79 -4.10 6.58
CA THR A 103 -18.32 -3.98 5.21
C THR A 103 -17.82 -2.69 4.60
N VAL A 104 -16.97 -2.82 3.59
CA VAL A 104 -16.29 -1.73 2.91
C VAL A 104 -17.10 -1.39 1.65
N ASN A 105 -17.61 -0.15 1.58
CA ASN A 105 -18.27 0.37 0.39
C ASN A 105 -17.21 0.91 -0.58
N ILE A 106 -17.39 0.66 -1.87
CA ILE A 106 -16.44 1.01 -2.92
C ILE A 106 -17.15 1.88 -3.96
N ASP A 107 -16.59 3.06 -4.22
CA ASP A 107 -17.07 4.02 -5.22
C ASP A 107 -16.00 4.23 -6.29
N GLY A 108 -16.13 3.53 -7.43
CA GLY A 108 -15.17 3.61 -8.54
C GLY A 108 -13.73 3.25 -8.12
N GLY A 109 -13.57 2.22 -7.29
CA GLY A 109 -12.28 1.78 -6.74
C GLY A 109 -11.79 2.57 -5.51
N LYS A 110 -12.51 3.62 -5.09
CA LYS A 110 -12.20 4.37 -3.85
C LYS A 110 -12.95 3.78 -2.68
N PHE A 111 -12.29 3.71 -1.53
CA PHE A 111 -12.88 3.22 -0.29
C PHE A 111 -12.12 3.76 0.92
N VAL A 112 -12.77 3.67 2.08
CA VAL A 112 -12.16 3.97 3.38
C VAL A 112 -12.47 2.83 4.34
N ILE A 113 -11.46 2.40 5.09
CA ILE A 113 -11.58 1.40 6.16
C ILE A 113 -11.21 2.08 7.46
N GLU A 114 -12.02 1.90 8.50
CA GLU A 114 -11.78 2.45 9.84
C GLU A 114 -11.39 1.32 10.81
N ALA A 115 -10.55 1.65 11.78
CA ALA A 115 -10.21 0.81 12.93
C ALA A 115 -10.19 1.65 14.20
N GLU A 116 -10.72 1.12 15.29
CA GLU A 116 -10.69 1.73 16.62
C GLU A 116 -9.62 1.05 17.46
N SER A 117 -8.65 1.82 17.98
CA SER A 117 -7.61 1.30 18.88
C SER A 117 -8.23 0.78 20.18
N ALA A 118 -7.91 -0.46 20.54
CA ALA A 118 -8.25 -1.04 21.84
C ALA A 118 -7.45 -0.40 22.99
N ALA A 119 -6.29 0.18 22.70
CA ALA A 119 -5.44 0.84 23.69
C ALA A 119 -5.85 2.29 23.99
N THR A 120 -6.26 3.07 22.97
CA THR A 120 -6.56 4.51 23.11
C THR A 120 -8.03 4.88 22.90
N GLY A 121 -8.83 4.04 22.26
CA GLY A 121 -10.21 4.36 21.84
C GLY A 121 -10.27 5.38 20.70
N GLU A 122 -9.14 5.69 20.06
CA GLU A 122 -9.08 6.56 18.89
C GLU A 122 -9.44 5.78 17.63
N THR A 123 -10.21 6.41 16.75
CA THR A 123 -10.56 5.87 15.44
C THR A 123 -9.54 6.37 14.40
N TRP A 124 -8.94 5.45 13.68
CA TRP A 124 -8.02 5.68 12.58
C TRP A 124 -8.63 5.14 11.29
N GLN A 125 -8.30 5.75 10.16
CA GLN A 125 -8.81 5.38 8.86
C GLN A 125 -7.66 5.23 7.84
N ILE A 126 -7.83 4.31 6.89
CA ILE A 126 -6.96 4.14 5.72
C ILE A 126 -7.81 4.24 4.45
N ASP A 127 -7.24 4.85 3.39
CA ASP A 127 -7.85 4.92 2.07
C ASP A 127 -7.25 3.89 1.08
N GLN A 128 -7.77 3.85 -0.15
CA GLN A 128 -7.25 2.98 -1.20
C GLN A 128 -5.75 3.18 -1.51
N ASP A 129 -5.22 4.39 -1.29
CA ASP A 129 -3.82 4.73 -1.57
C ASP A 129 -2.88 4.37 -0.40
N GLY A 130 -3.45 3.98 0.75
CA GLY A 130 -2.71 3.56 1.94
C GLY A 130 -2.38 4.69 2.91
N ALA A 131 -2.98 5.87 2.75
CA ALA A 131 -2.78 6.99 3.66
C ALA A 131 -3.56 6.76 4.97
N ILE A 132 -2.83 6.58 6.08
CA ILE A 132 -3.44 6.41 7.41
C ILE A 132 -3.59 7.78 8.07
N THR A 133 -4.81 8.10 8.52
CA THR A 133 -5.12 9.35 9.22
C THR A 133 -6.05 9.10 10.40
N GLN A 134 -6.05 9.99 11.39
CA GLN A 134 -7.02 9.94 12.49
C GLN A 134 -8.40 10.39 11.98
N ALA A 135 -9.42 9.57 12.20
CA ALA A 135 -10.79 9.88 11.79
C ALA A 135 -11.36 11.00 12.67
N LYS A 136 -12.08 11.95 12.06
CA LYS A 136 -12.72 13.07 12.77
C LYS A 136 -14.15 12.70 13.14
N LYS A 137 -14.43 12.67 14.45
CA LYS A 137 -15.80 12.60 15.01
C LYS A 137 -16.54 13.93 14.85
#